data_AF-A0A7C6IQA7-F1
#
_entry.id   AF-A0A7C6IQA7-F1
#
_cell.length_a   1.000
_cell.length_b   1.000
_cell.length_c   1.000
_cell.angle_alpha   90.00
_cell.angle_beta   90.00
_cell.angle_gamma   90.00
#
_symmetry.space_group_name_H-M   'P 1'
#
loop_
_entity.id
_entity.type
_entity.pdbx_description
1 polymer ?
#
loop_
_entity_poly.entity_id
_entity_poly.type
_entity_poly.pdbx_seq_one_letter_code
_entity_poly.pdbx_strand_id
1 'polypeptide(L)' 'MSAVNAPRKFFDMYESLSDEEIVQLARDTHDQALEHLINKYKNFVRAKARSYFLIGADREDIIQEGMIGLYKAIRDF' A
#
# COMPACT_ATOMS: atom_id res chain seq x y z
N MET A 1 25.74 -1.01 4.32
CA MET A 1 24.49 -1.12 3.55
C MET A 1 23.34 -0.91 4.53
N SER A 2 22.84 0.32 4.58
CA SER A 2 21.94 0.81 5.62
C SER A 2 20.55 0.24 5.38
N ALA A 3 20.12 -0.62 6.30
CA ALA A 3 18.75 -1.10 6.34
C ALA A 3 17.82 0.09 6.55
N VAL A 4 16.96 0.29 5.55
CA VAL A 4 15.77 1.15 5.55
C VAL A 4 14.91 0.73 6.73
N ASN A 5 15.05 1.42 7.85
CA ASN A 5 14.20 1.22 9.02
C ASN A 5 13.63 2.59 9.36
N ALA A 6 12.53 2.95 8.67
CA ALA A 6 11.69 4.05 9.14
C ALA A 6 11.39 3.77 10.63
N PRO A 7 11.64 4.73 11.54
CA PRO A 7 11.58 4.44 12.96
C PRO A 7 10.19 3.95 13.34
N ARG A 8 10.10 2.72 13.90
CA ARG A 8 8.84 2.04 14.28
C ARG A 8 7.81 2.95 14.97
N LYS A 9 8.27 3.96 15.71
CA LYS A 9 7.46 5.00 16.35
C LYS A 9 6.42 5.67 15.45
N PHE A 10 6.68 5.82 14.14
CA PHE A 10 5.72 6.47 13.24
C PHE A 10 4.60 5.54 12.79
N PHE A 11 4.87 4.24 12.63
CA PHE A 11 3.84 3.26 12.32
C PHE A 11 2.87 3.10 13.49
N ASP A 12 3.37 3.16 14.72
CA ASP A 12 2.57 3.06 15.95
C ASP A 12 1.50 4.17 16.05
N MET A 13 1.73 5.35 15.45
CA MET A 13 0.76 6.45 15.43
C MET A 13 -0.46 6.11 14.57
N TYR A 14 -0.26 5.41 13.45
CA TYR A 14 -1.32 5.06 12.51
C TYR A 14 -2.15 3.85 12.98
N GLU A 15 -1.58 2.96 13.80
CA GLU A 15 -2.31 1.81 14.38
C GLU A 15 -3.53 2.23 15.22
N SER A 16 -3.51 3.44 15.80
CA SER A 16 -4.64 3.99 16.56
C SER A 16 -5.67 4.76 15.74
N LEU A 17 -5.43 4.95 14.43
CA LEU A 17 -6.32 5.69 13.53
C LEU A 17 -7.13 4.74 12.66
N SER A 18 -8.31 5.17 12.25
CA SER A 18 -9.09 4.51 11.21
C SER A 18 -8.42 4.65 9.84
N ASP A 19 -8.74 3.74 8.92
CA ASP A 19 -8.19 3.81 7.56
C ASP A 19 -8.62 5.11 6.86
N GLU A 20 -9.84 5.60 7.11
CA GLU A 20 -10.35 6.87 6.60
C GLU A 20 -9.51 8.08 7.09
N GLU A 21 -9.14 8.10 8.37
CA GLU A 21 -8.27 9.14 8.92
C GLU A 21 -6.87 9.09 8.31
N ILE A 22 -6.30 7.89 8.14
CA ILE A 22 -4.97 7.73 7.54
C ILE A 22 -4.98 8.12 6.06
N VAL A 23 -6.05 7.80 5.31
CA VAL A 23 -6.21 8.22 3.91
C VAL A 23 -6.27 9.76 3.82
N GLN A 24 -7.01 10.41 4.73
CA GLN A 24 -7.06 11.87 4.77
C GLN A 24 -5.67 12.48 5.01
N LEU A 25 -4.84 11.87 5.88
CA LEU A 25 -3.45 12.29 6.08
C LEU A 25 -2.56 12.02 4.86
N ALA A 26 -2.78 10.91 4.16
CA ALA A 26 -2.02 10.55 2.96
C ALA A 26 -2.20 11.56 1.80
N ARG A 27 -3.36 12.25 1.73
CA ARG A 27 -3.62 13.30 0.74
C ARG A 27 -2.75 14.55 0.94
N ASP A 28 -2.41 14.89 2.18
CA ASP A 28 -1.64 16.08 2.54
C ASP A 28 -0.12 15.83 2.39
N THR A 29 0.31 15.07 1.37
CA THR A 29 1.72 14.71 1.07
C THR A 29 2.48 13.95 2.17
N HIS A 30 1.77 13.29 3.09
CA HIS A 30 2.42 12.43 4.07
C HIS A 30 2.71 11.04 3.46
N ASP A 31 3.85 10.91 2.79
CA ASP A 31 4.33 9.66 2.19
C ASP A 31 4.31 8.47 3.18
N GLN A 32 4.45 8.75 4.47
CA GLN A 32 4.42 7.74 5.53
C GLN A 32 3.02 7.14 5.78
N ALA A 33 1.96 7.96 5.72
CA ALA A 33 0.58 7.48 5.87
C ALA A 33 0.20 6.59 4.67
N LEU A 34 0.61 7.01 3.47
CA LEU A 34 0.46 6.24 2.24
C LEU A 34 1.23 4.91 2.32
N GLU A 35 2.49 4.94 2.75
CA GLU A 35 3.30 3.74 2.94
C GLU A 35 2.69 2.78 3.99
N HIS A 36 2.10 3.32 5.05
CA HIS A 36 1.39 2.53 6.05
C HIS A 36 0.23 1.74 5.43
N LEU A 37 -0.66 2.42 4.70
CA LEU A 37 -1.80 1.79 4.03
C LEU A 37 -1.35 0.77 2.96
N ILE A 38 -0.36 1.12 2.15
CA ILE A 38 0.21 0.19 1.16
C ILE A 38 0.72 -1.07 1.84
N ASN A 39 1.44 -0.94 2.95
CA ASN A 39 1.95 -2.09 3.70
C ASN A 39 0.85 -2.92 4.35
N LYS A 40 -0.21 -2.28 4.86
CA LYS A 40 -1.38 -2.93 5.46
C LYS A 40 -2.11 -3.79 4.44
N TYR A 41 -2.31 -3.29 3.21
CA TYR A 41 -3.14 -3.95 2.20
C TYR A 41 -2.38 -4.75 1.13
N LYS A 42 -1.04 -4.70 1.07
CA LYS A 42 -0.26 -5.43 0.05
C LYS A 42 -0.57 -6.92 -0.03
N ASN A 43 -0.85 -7.58 1.10
CA ASN A 43 -1.15 -9.01 1.13
C ASN A 43 -2.54 -9.32 0.57
N PHE A 44 -3.50 -8.40 0.76
CA PHE A 44 -4.82 -8.48 0.15
C PHE A 44 -4.72 -8.36 -1.37
N VAL A 45 -3.96 -7.37 -1.87
CA VAL A 45 -3.69 -7.19 -3.31
C VAL A 45 -3.05 -8.44 -3.88
N ARG A 46 -2.00 -8.97 -3.24
CA ARG A 46 -1.37 -10.23 -3.66
C ARG A 46 -2.39 -11.35 -3.72
N ALA A 47 -3.17 -11.57 -2.67
CA ALA A 47 -4.16 -12.65 -2.64
C ALA A 47 -5.18 -12.55 -3.78
N LYS A 48 -5.62 -11.33 -4.13
CA LYS A 48 -6.54 -11.09 -5.26
C LYS A 48 -5.85 -11.27 -6.62
N ALA A 49 -4.64 -10.73 -6.80
CA ALA A 49 -3.86 -10.87 -8.02
C ALA A 49 -3.61 -12.35 -8.37
N ARG A 50 -3.44 -13.22 -7.36
CA ARG A 50 -3.19 -14.65 -7.54
C ARG A 50 -4.30 -15.42 -8.26
N SER A 51 -5.54 -14.93 -8.27
CA SER A 51 -6.67 -15.57 -8.96
C SER A 51 -6.84 -15.14 -10.42
N TYR A 52 -6.07 -14.13 -10.87
CA TYR A 52 -6.11 -13.66 -12.24
C TYR A 52 -4.97 -14.28 -13.05
N PHE A 53 -5.24 -14.52 -14.33
CA PHE A 53 -4.26 -14.98 -15.30
C PHE A 53 -4.34 -14.07 -16.52
N LEU A 54 -3.19 -13.63 -17.01
CA LEU A 54 -3.09 -12.78 -18.20
C LEU A 54 -2.13 -13.45 -19.19
N ILE A 55 -2.63 -13.76 -20.38
CA ILE A 55 -1.85 -14.46 -21.40
C ILE A 55 -0.64 -13.59 -21.79
N GLY A 56 0.55 -14.16 -21.66
CA GLY A 56 1.80 -13.49 -22.01
C GLY A 56 2.34 -12.52 -20.96
N ALA A 57 1.72 -12.44 -19.77
CA ALA A 57 2.23 -11.65 -18.66
C ALA A 57 2.54 -12.55 -17.45
N ASP A 58 3.56 -12.17 -16.71
CA ASP A 58 3.96 -12.88 -15.50
C ASP A 58 3.02 -12.53 -14.35
N ARG A 59 2.96 -13.45 -13.38
CA ARG A 59 2.15 -13.24 -12.18
C ARG A 59 2.58 -11.98 -11.41
N GLU A 60 3.86 -11.64 -11.46
CA GLU A 60 4.38 -10.43 -10.82
C GLU A 60 3.86 -9.16 -11.52
N ASP A 61 3.59 -9.19 -12.83
CA ASP A 61 3.02 -8.03 -13.55
C ASP A 61 1.60 -7.72 -13.02
N ILE A 62 0.78 -8.76 -12.84
CA ILE A 62 -0.57 -8.62 -12.27
C ILE A 62 -0.51 -8.07 -10.85
N ILE A 63 0.46 -8.52 -10.04
CA ILE A 63 0.67 -8.01 -8.69
C ILE A 63 1.07 -6.52 -8.74
N GLN A 64 2.00 -6.15 -9.62
CA GLN A 64 2.44 -4.76 -9.78
C GLN A 64 1.28 -3.85 -10.19
N GLU A 65 0.49 -4.24 -11.19
CA GLU A 65 -0.71 -3.48 -11.60
C GLU A 65 -1.72 -3.34 -10.45
N GLY A 66 -1.91 -4.40 -9.66
CA GLY A 66 -2.73 -4.33 -8.45
C GLY A 66 -2.19 -3.36 -7.40
N MET A 67 -0.88 -3.32 -7.19
CA MET A 67 -0.23 -2.38 -6.26
C MET A 67 -0.31 -0.94 -6.76
N ILE A 68 -0.17 -0.71 -8.07
CA ILE A 68 -0.35 0.60 -8.71
C ILE A 68 -1.80 1.07 -8.53
N GLY A 69 -2.77 0.17 -8.72
CA GLY A 69 -4.18 0.44 -8.48
C GLY A 69 -4.47 0.85 -7.04
N LEU A 70 -3.90 0.11 -6.06
CA LEU A 70 -4.01 0.44 -4.64
C LEU A 70 -3.42 1.83 -4.32
N TYR A 71 -2.22 2.13 -4.82
CA TYR A 71 -1.58 3.44 -4.63
C TYR A 71 -2.46 4.58 -5.14
N LYS A 72 -2.98 4.44 -6.37
CA LYS A 72 -3.85 5.46 -6.98
C LYS A 72 -5.15 5.61 -6.20
N ALA A 73 -5.76 4.51 -5.79
CA ALA A 73 -7.00 4.53 -5.02
C ALA A 73 -6.83 5.28 -3.69
N ILE A 74 -5.75 5.04 -2.94
CA ILE A 74 -5.49 5.75 -1.67
C ILE A 74 -5.26 7.24 -1.91
N ARG A 75 -4.49 7.59 -2.94
CA ARG A 75 -4.17 9.00 -3.24
C ARG A 75 -5.39 9.78 -3.72
N ASP A 76 -6.24 9.14 -4.51
CA ASP A 76 -7.35 9.80 -5.20
C ASP A 76 -8.66 9.79 -4.37
N PHE A 77 -8.85 8.86 -3.42
CA PHE A 77 -10.03 8.73 -2.53
C PHE A 77 -10.20 9.89 -1.57
#